data_AF-A0A3D4QEQ1-F1
#
_entry.id   AF-A0A3D4QEQ1-F1
#
_cell.length_a   1.000
_cell.length_b   1.000
_cell.length_c   1.000
_cell.angle_alpha   90.00
_cell.angle_beta   90.00
_cell.angle_gamma   90.00
#
_symmetry.space_group_name_H-M   'P 1'
#
loop_
_entity.id
_entity.type
_entity.pdbx_description
1 polymer ?
#
loop_
_entity_poly.entity_id
_entity_poly.type
_entity_poly.pdbx_seq_one_letter_code
_entity_poly.pdbx_strand_id
1 'polypeptide(L)'
;MFREKPIRATIAFLFSAALMAALLLAPAAVQAQSDQDRWQAAMDPADHAHMLGNLAEAEDHYLEALKLAERFDRAGGYLERSMAGLGGLYATQNRFAEAAALYRQALTIAEALYDPGNARH
;
A
#
# COMPACT_ATOMS: atom_id res chain seq x y z
N MET A 1 -11.40 31.02 -61.51
CA MET A 1 -10.36 31.45 -60.56
C MET A 1 -10.56 30.64 -59.28
N PHE A 2 -9.74 29.61 -59.08
CA PHE A 2 -9.93 28.55 -58.08
C PHE A 2 -9.69 29.07 -56.65
N ARG A 3 -10.62 28.77 -55.74
CA ARG A 3 -10.61 29.18 -54.34
C ARG A 3 -10.08 28.01 -53.50
N GLU A 4 -8.76 27.94 -53.31
CA GLU A 4 -8.15 26.96 -52.41
C GLU A 4 -8.43 27.36 -50.96
N LYS A 5 -9.28 26.58 -50.27
CA LYS A 5 -9.42 26.69 -48.82
C LYS A 5 -8.20 26.02 -48.17
N PRO A 6 -7.52 26.65 -47.20
CA PRO A 6 -6.25 26.15 -46.70
C PRO A 6 -6.46 24.89 -45.86
N ILE A 7 -6.08 23.74 -46.43
CA ILE A 7 -6.05 22.39 -45.83
C ILE A 7 -5.33 22.36 -44.47
N ARG A 8 -4.47 23.35 -44.20
CA ARG A 8 -3.72 23.57 -42.96
C ARG A 8 -4.60 23.82 -41.72
N ALA A 9 -5.77 24.44 -41.87
CA ALA A 9 -6.64 24.76 -40.73
C ALA A 9 -7.35 23.52 -40.16
N THR A 10 -7.68 22.55 -41.01
CA THR A 10 -8.38 21.33 -40.62
C THR A 10 -7.48 20.36 -39.86
N ILE A 11 -6.21 20.25 -40.25
CA ILE A 11 -5.24 19.34 -39.61
C ILE A 11 -4.88 19.83 -38.18
N ALA A 12 -4.78 21.14 -37.97
CA ALA A 12 -4.52 21.72 -36.65
C ALA A 12 -5.69 21.51 -35.67
N PHE A 13 -6.93 21.52 -36.15
CA PHE A 13 -8.11 21.28 -35.33
C PHE A 13 -8.27 19.81 -34.91
N LEU A 14 -7.92 18.89 -35.80
CA LEU A 14 -8.00 17.44 -35.54
C LEU A 14 -6.94 16.96 -34.53
N PHE A 15 -5.76 17.58 -34.51
CA PHE A 15 -4.73 17.30 -33.49
C PHE A 15 -5.10 17.83 -32.10
N SER A 16 -5.78 18.99 -32.00
CA SER A 16 -6.27 19.52 -30.73
C SER A 16 -7.42 18.70 -30.12
N ALA A 17 -8.34 18.20 -30.97
CA ALA A 17 -9.45 17.38 -30.50
C ALA A 17 -9.00 15.99 -30.01
N ALA A 18 -7.98 15.40 -30.65
CA ALA A 18 -7.43 14.09 -30.25
C ALA A 18 -6.68 14.15 -28.91
N LEU A 19 -5.98 15.26 -28.61
CA LEU A 19 -5.25 15.43 -27.35
C LEU A 19 -6.20 15.66 -26.15
N MET A 20 -7.34 16.33 -26.37
CA MET A 20 -8.36 16.49 -25.32
C MET A 20 -9.13 15.21 -25.02
N ALA A 21 -9.40 14.37 -26.03
CA ALA A 21 -10.10 13.10 -25.82
C ALA A 21 -9.25 12.06 -25.06
N ALA A 22 -7.93 12.07 -25.23
CA ALA A 22 -7.01 11.16 -24.55
C ALA A 22 -6.80 11.49 -23.05
N LEU A 23 -7.01 12.76 -22.65
CA LEU A 23 -6.82 13.19 -21.26
C LEU A 23 -8.06 12.95 -20.38
N LEU A 24 -9.23 12.71 -20.97
CA LEU A 24 -10.51 12.56 -20.26
C LEU A 24 -10.89 11.10 -19.96
N LEU A 25 -10.14 10.11 -20.45
CA LEU A 25 -10.45 8.68 -20.23
C LEU A 25 -9.56 7.98 -19.18
N ALA A 26 -8.65 8.70 -18.53
CA ALA A 26 -7.58 8.08 -17.74
C ALA A 26 -7.77 7.93 -16.21
N PRO A 27 -8.66 8.60 -15.46
CA PRO A 27 -8.50 8.55 -13.99
C PRO A 27 -9.16 7.35 -13.32
N ALA A 28 -10.13 6.67 -13.92
CA ALA A 28 -10.80 5.55 -13.24
C ALA A 28 -9.87 4.34 -13.00
N ALA A 29 -8.90 4.11 -13.88
CA ALA A 29 -7.88 3.06 -13.71
C ALA A 29 -6.75 3.47 -12.76
N VAL A 30 -6.48 4.77 -12.62
CA VAL A 30 -5.47 5.32 -11.68
C VAL A 30 -5.99 5.35 -10.24
N GLN A 31 -7.31 5.39 -10.06
CA GLN A 31 -7.96 5.42 -8.74
C GLN A 31 -8.14 4.03 -8.10
N ALA A 32 -7.80 2.95 -8.80
CA ALA A 32 -7.66 1.64 -8.18
C ALA A 32 -6.36 1.63 -7.36
N GLN A 33 -6.41 2.23 -6.17
CA GLN A 33 -5.31 2.25 -5.22
C GLN A 33 -4.82 0.81 -5.01
N SER A 34 -3.55 0.55 -5.29
CA SER A 34 -3.02 -0.81 -5.17
C SER A 34 -3.20 -1.30 -3.73
N ASP A 35 -3.37 -2.60 -3.52
CA ASP A 35 -3.50 -3.11 -2.14
C ASP A 35 -2.25 -2.74 -1.30
N GLN A 36 -1.09 -2.63 -1.94
CA GLN A 36 0.15 -2.12 -1.36
C GLN A 36 0.03 -0.65 -0.92
N ASP A 37 -0.49 0.24 -1.76
CA ASP A 37 -0.65 1.65 -1.39
C ASP A 37 -1.65 1.81 -0.24
N ARG A 38 -2.73 1.01 -0.25
CA ARG A 38 -3.69 0.99 0.87
C ARG A 38 -3.05 0.50 2.16
N TRP A 39 -2.19 -0.52 2.08
CA TRP A 39 -1.42 -0.99 3.22
C TRP A 39 -0.47 0.10 3.73
N GLN A 40 0.23 0.82 2.84
CA GLN A 40 1.12 1.91 3.23
C GLN A 40 0.35 3.05 3.90
N ALA A 41 -0.81 3.40 3.36
CA ALA A 41 -1.69 4.42 3.93
C ALA A 41 -2.28 4.04 5.31
N ALA A 42 -2.26 2.75 5.67
CA ALA A 42 -2.57 2.29 7.03
C ALA A 42 -1.32 2.26 7.93
N MET A 43 -0.15 1.89 7.40
CA MET A 43 1.08 1.79 8.19
C MET A 43 1.67 3.13 8.60
N ASP A 44 1.68 4.12 7.69
CA ASP A 44 2.21 5.46 7.98
C ASP A 44 1.52 6.12 9.19
N PRO A 45 0.18 6.19 9.26
CA PRO A 45 -0.49 6.74 10.44
C PRO A 45 -0.34 5.83 11.67
N ALA A 46 -0.24 4.50 11.51
CA ALA A 46 0.03 3.60 12.63
C ALA A 46 1.36 3.92 13.31
N ASP A 47 2.43 4.00 12.54
CA ASP A 47 3.78 4.30 13.03
C ASP A 47 3.84 5.70 13.66
N HIS A 48 3.21 6.68 13.00
CA HIS A 48 3.14 8.05 13.53
C HIS A 48 2.36 8.12 14.85
N ALA A 49 1.18 7.50 14.93
CA ALA A 49 0.38 7.44 16.15
C ALA A 49 1.11 6.71 17.28
N HIS A 50 1.81 5.61 16.96
CA HIS A 50 2.61 4.86 17.92
C HIS A 50 3.76 5.72 18.48
N MET A 51 4.47 6.45 17.63
CA MET A 51 5.53 7.38 18.05
C MET A 51 5.01 8.50 18.96
N LEU A 52 3.78 8.99 18.71
CA LEU A 52 3.14 10.02 19.53
C LEU A 52 2.53 9.48 20.83
N GLY A 53 2.49 8.16 21.02
CA GLY A 53 1.86 7.52 22.18
C GLY A 53 0.33 7.44 22.07
N ASN A 54 -0.25 7.69 20.89
CA ASN A 54 -1.68 7.49 20.61
C ASN A 54 -1.95 6.00 20.40
N LEU A 55 -1.87 5.21 21.47
CA LEU A 55 -1.77 3.76 21.35
C LEU A 55 -3.03 3.10 20.75
N ALA A 56 -4.22 3.65 20.98
CA ALA A 56 -5.46 3.12 20.42
C ALA A 56 -5.58 3.37 18.90
N GLU A 57 -5.23 4.59 18.45
CA GLU A 57 -5.23 4.95 17.03
C GLU A 57 -4.18 4.12 16.26
N ALA A 58 -3.01 3.90 16.86
CA ALA A 58 -1.99 3.02 16.31
C ALA A 58 -2.49 1.57 16.17
N GLU A 59 -3.23 1.06 17.16
CA GLU A 59 -3.80 -0.30 17.14
C GLU A 59 -4.76 -0.47 15.98
N ASP A 60 -5.69 0.47 15.81
CA ASP A 60 -6.66 0.46 14.72
C ASP A 60 -5.98 0.42 13.35
N HIS A 61 -4.97 1.28 13.14
CA HIS A 61 -4.25 1.36 11.88
C HIS A 61 -3.35 0.13 11.61
N TYR A 62 -2.65 -0.40 12.61
CA TYR A 62 -1.88 -1.64 12.43
C TYR A 62 -2.79 -2.84 12.13
N LEU A 63 -3.97 -2.93 12.75
CA LEU A 63 -4.95 -3.99 12.46
C LEU A 63 -5.52 -3.87 11.04
N GLU A 64 -5.75 -2.65 10.55
CA GLU A 64 -6.13 -2.42 9.15
C GLU A 64 -5.02 -2.88 8.19
N ALA A 65 -3.78 -2.49 8.44
CA ALA A 65 -2.63 -2.91 7.65
C ALA A 65 -2.49 -4.45 7.65
N LEU A 66 -2.64 -5.11 8.80
CA LEU A 66 -2.60 -6.57 8.91
C LEU A 66 -3.67 -7.23 8.03
N LYS A 67 -4.92 -6.75 8.12
CA LYS A 67 -6.05 -7.26 7.32
C LYS A 67 -5.86 -7.05 5.83
N LEU A 68 -5.22 -5.95 5.42
CA LEU A 68 -4.85 -5.74 4.02
C LEU A 68 -3.77 -6.75 3.61
N ALA A 69 -2.70 -6.86 4.38
CA ALA A 69 -1.59 -7.79 4.09
C ALA A 69 -2.08 -9.23 3.92
N GLU A 70 -2.97 -9.73 4.79
CA GLU A 70 -3.57 -11.07 4.69
C GLU A 70 -4.24 -11.37 3.32
N ARG A 71 -4.68 -10.34 2.59
CA ARG A 71 -5.41 -10.50 1.32
C ARG A 71 -4.49 -10.61 0.11
N PHE A 72 -3.43 -9.81 0.07
CA PHE A 72 -2.62 -9.65 -1.14
C PHE A 72 -1.17 -10.14 -0.98
N ASP A 73 -0.69 -10.28 0.25
CA ASP A 73 0.71 -10.50 0.53
C ASP A 73 1.09 -11.98 0.43
N ARG A 74 1.29 -12.43 -0.81
CA ARG A 74 1.75 -13.80 -1.09
C ARG A 74 3.16 -14.08 -0.60
N ALA A 75 4.01 -13.05 -0.48
CA ALA A 75 5.39 -13.20 -0.03
C ALA A 75 5.49 -13.21 1.50
N GLY A 76 4.58 -12.52 2.19
CA GLY A 76 4.56 -12.41 3.65
C GLY A 76 5.32 -11.20 4.20
N GLY A 77 5.94 -10.36 3.35
CA GLY A 77 6.72 -9.20 3.81
C GLY A 77 5.89 -8.08 4.43
N TYR A 78 4.66 -7.86 3.94
CA TYR A 78 3.72 -6.91 4.53
C TYR A 78 3.06 -7.49 5.79
N LEU A 79 2.78 -8.80 5.79
CA LEU A 79 2.21 -9.51 6.92
C LEU A 79 3.18 -9.51 8.11
N GLU A 80 4.45 -9.83 7.86
CA GLU A 80 5.54 -9.75 8.84
C GLU A 80 5.61 -8.35 9.48
N ARG A 81 5.67 -7.30 8.65
CA ARG A 81 5.85 -5.95 9.15
C ARG A 81 4.65 -5.43 9.93
N SER A 82 3.42 -5.74 9.50
CA SER A 82 2.21 -5.40 10.26
C SER A 82 2.16 -6.12 11.61
N MET A 83 2.52 -7.41 11.66
CA MET A 83 2.62 -8.16 12.92
C MET A 83 3.70 -7.59 13.85
N ALA A 84 4.87 -7.23 13.30
CA ALA A 84 5.96 -6.65 14.07
C ALA A 84 5.58 -5.27 14.64
N GLY A 85 4.90 -4.42 13.86
CA GLY A 85 4.39 -3.12 14.29
C GLY A 85 3.39 -3.25 15.45
N LEU A 86 2.40 -4.14 15.29
CA LEU A 86 1.41 -4.43 16.34
C LEU A 86 2.06 -5.05 17.59
N GLY A 87 3.07 -5.91 17.41
CA GLY A 87 3.86 -6.47 18.51
C GLY A 87 4.60 -5.39 19.30
N GLY A 88 5.17 -4.40 18.61
CA GLY A 88 5.82 -3.24 19.23
C GLY A 88 4.83 -2.40 20.03
N LEU A 89 3.66 -2.15 19.46
CA LEU A 89 2.59 -1.43 20.15
C LEU A 89 2.14 -2.16 21.42
N TYR A 90 1.94 -3.47 21.37
CA TYR A 90 1.55 -4.23 22.55
C TYR A 90 2.65 -4.27 23.60
N ALA A 91 3.92 -4.27 23.20
CA ALA A 91 5.02 -4.13 24.14
C ALA A 91 5.01 -2.77 24.85
N THR A 92 4.73 -1.66 24.15
CA THR A 92 4.60 -0.33 24.78
C THR A 92 3.39 -0.23 25.72
N GLN A 93 2.34 -1.00 25.46
CA GLN A 93 1.18 -1.17 26.36
C GLN A 93 1.43 -2.15 27.53
N ASN A 94 2.63 -2.72 27.68
CA ASN A 94 2.96 -3.80 28.63
C ASN A 94 2.19 -5.13 28.43
N ARG A 95 1.59 -5.33 27.26
CA ARG A 95 0.89 -6.57 26.85
C ARG A 95 1.89 -7.57 26.27
N PHE A 96 2.87 -7.98 27.08
CA PHE A 96 4.02 -8.75 26.60
C PHE A 96 3.67 -10.13 26.03
N ALA A 97 2.64 -10.79 26.55
CA ALA A 97 2.22 -12.10 26.04
C ALA A 97 1.70 -12.01 24.59
N GLU A 98 0.91 -10.97 24.29
CA GLU A 98 0.37 -10.74 22.96
C GLU A 98 1.45 -10.26 21.99
N ALA A 99 2.34 -9.37 22.46
CA ALA A 99 3.52 -8.94 21.70
C ALA A 99 4.41 -10.13 21.31
N ALA A 100 4.71 -11.03 22.26
CA ALA A 100 5.55 -12.19 22.01
C ALA A 100 4.93 -13.18 21.01
N ALA A 101 3.60 -13.33 21.02
CA ALA A 101 2.91 -14.14 20.02
C ALA A 101 3.05 -13.54 18.62
N LEU A 102 2.82 -12.23 18.47
CA LEU A 102 2.95 -11.52 17.19
C LEU A 102 4.38 -11.57 16.66
N TYR A 103 5.37 -11.28 17.50
CA TYR A 103 6.78 -11.32 17.09
C TYR A 103 7.22 -12.72 16.66
N ARG A 104 6.71 -13.78 17.28
CA ARG A 104 7.03 -15.15 16.86
C ARG A 104 6.48 -15.45 15.47
N GLN A 105 5.25 -15.02 15.19
CA GLN A 105 4.64 -15.18 13.86
C GLN A 105 5.40 -14.37 12.81
N ALA A 106 5.72 -13.10 13.11
CA ALA A 106 6.54 -12.25 12.23
C ALA A 106 7.90 -12.89 11.97
N LEU A 107 8.56 -13.42 12.99
CA LEU A 107 9.85 -14.09 12.86
C LEU A 107 9.77 -15.31 11.94
N THR A 108 8.76 -16.17 12.09
CA THR A 108 8.58 -17.33 11.19
C THR A 108 8.44 -16.90 9.73
N ILE A 109 7.73 -15.79 9.46
CA ILE A 109 7.62 -15.25 8.11
C ILE A 109 8.95 -14.67 7.62
N ALA A 110 9.65 -13.92 8.48
CA ALA A 110 10.96 -13.36 8.17
C ALA A 110 12.00 -14.46 7.86
N GLU A 111 12.00 -15.55 8.63
CA GLU A 111 12.85 -16.72 8.37
C GLU A 111 12.55 -17.32 7.00
N ALA A 112 11.26 -17.49 6.64
CA ALA A 112 10.89 -17.99 5.31
C ALA A 112 11.29 -17.03 4.17
N LEU A 113 11.28 -15.72 4.41
CA LEU A 113 11.63 -14.69 3.43
C LEU A 113 13.15 -14.56 3.20
N TYR A 114 13.92 -14.57 4.28
CA TYR A 114 15.34 -14.17 4.26
C TYR A 114 16.32 -15.32 4.50
N ASP A 115 15.86 -16.44 5.06
CA ASP A 115 16.64 -17.67 5.20
C ASP A 115 15.77 -18.92 4.92
N PRO A 116 15.40 -19.16 3.65
CA PRO A 116 14.52 -20.27 3.27
C PRO A 116 15.10 -21.65 3.65
N GLY A 117 16.40 -21.73 3.91
CA GLY A 117 17.08 -22.95 4.36
C GLY A 117 16.81 -23.29 5.83
N ASN A 118 16.49 -22.31 6.66
CA ASN A 118 16.25 -22.47 8.10
C ASN A 118 14.75 -22.54 8.47
N ALA A 119 13.85 -22.23 7.54
CA ALA A 119 12.39 -22.30 7.73
C ALA A 119 11.81 -23.74 7.89
N ARG A 120 12.66 -24.76 8.05
CA ARG A 120 12.30 -26.19 8.13
C ARG A 120 12.99 -26.88 9.31
N HIS A 121 12.76 -26.43 10.53
CA HIS A 121 13.10 -27.18 11.74
C HIS A 121 12.02 -26.95 12.80
#